data_AF-A0A5C8LM01-F1
#
_entry.id   AF-A0A5C8LM01-F1
#
_cell.length_a   1.000
_cell.length_b   1.000
_cell.length_c   1.000
_cell.angle_alpha   90.00
_cell.angle_beta   90.00
_cell.angle_gamma   90.00
#
_symmetry.space_group_name_H-M   'P 1'
#
loop_
_entity.id
_entity.type
_entity.pdbx_description
1 polymer ?
#
loop_
_entity_poly.entity_id
_entity_poly.type
_entity_poly.pdbx_seq_one_letter_code
_entity_poly.pdbx_strand_id
1 'polypeptide(L)'
;MLANSHDSAPKAITLFENTLLYNEANDQSAPVGAISPQSVKVTGLEQGWLYKDDPWVRISTWMGDKWIHPSLAYGGEETAATNKISLTGEEELYNYPLSNYPTGATIKPQTVQAQSILGPWIKIQTWLGTKWILPKHPVISEEPR
;
A
#
# COMPACT_ATOMS: atom_id res chain seq x y z
N MET A 1 -8.78 5.95 -3.63
CA MET A 1 -9.46 4.80 -2.99
C MET A 1 -8.53 4.18 -1.95
N LEU A 2 -8.59 4.65 -0.70
CA LEU A 2 -7.85 4.06 0.43
C LEU A 2 -8.58 2.78 0.87
N ALA A 3 -8.04 1.61 0.55
CA ALA A 3 -8.67 0.33 0.86
C ALA A 3 -8.20 -0.22 2.23
N ASN A 4 -9.00 -0.05 3.29
CA ASN A 4 -9.22 -1.00 4.40
C ASN A 4 -10.25 -0.46 5.42
N SER A 5 -11.14 -1.33 5.90
CA SER A 5 -12.32 -1.03 6.72
C SER A 5 -12.09 -1.00 8.24
N HIS A 6 -13.00 -0.28 8.93
CA HIS A 6 -13.34 -0.21 10.38
C HIS A 6 -12.68 0.90 11.25
N ASP A 7 -13.40 2.03 11.33
CA ASP A 7 -13.45 3.10 12.35
C ASP A 7 -12.19 3.87 12.77
N SER A 8 -10.99 3.47 12.33
CA SER A 8 -9.76 4.16 12.76
C SER A 8 -8.91 4.69 11.61
N ALA A 9 -8.45 5.92 11.79
CA ALA A 9 -7.51 6.58 10.90
C ALA A 9 -6.20 5.76 10.79
N PRO A 10 -5.65 5.57 9.58
CA PRO A 10 -4.36 4.93 9.42
C PRO A 10 -3.26 5.74 10.12
N LYS A 11 -2.34 5.07 10.81
CA LYS A 11 -1.17 5.70 11.44
C LYS A 11 -0.02 5.94 10.46
N ALA A 12 -0.01 5.18 9.37
CA ALA A 12 0.96 5.26 8.29
C ALA A 12 0.28 5.04 6.95
N ILE A 13 0.89 5.52 5.89
CA ILE A 13 0.44 5.30 4.51
C ILE A 13 1.67 4.97 3.65
N THR A 14 1.53 3.97 2.79
CA THR A 14 2.56 3.58 1.83
C THR A 14 2.23 4.20 0.48
N LEU A 15 3.17 4.97 -0.07
CA LEU A 15 3.06 5.68 -1.35
C LEU A 15 3.80 4.90 -2.43
N PHE A 16 3.16 4.73 -3.59
CA PHE A 16 3.74 3.97 -4.72
C PHE A 16 4.13 4.84 -5.91
N GLU A 17 4.01 6.15 -5.77
CA GLU A 17 4.34 7.15 -6.79
C GLU A 17 5.03 8.37 -6.18
N ASN A 18 5.63 9.19 -7.05
CA ASN A 18 6.09 10.51 -6.62
C ASN A 18 4.88 11.33 -6.16
N THR A 19 4.89 11.77 -4.91
CA THR A 19 3.76 12.44 -4.28
C THR A 19 4.11 13.89 -3.97
N LEU A 20 3.26 14.82 -4.40
CA LEU A 20 3.42 16.25 -4.16
C LEU A 20 3.08 16.61 -2.71
N LEU A 21 3.82 17.58 -2.16
CA LEU A 21 3.64 18.11 -0.81
C LEU A 21 3.01 19.50 -0.88
N TYR A 22 2.01 19.75 -0.03
CA TYR A 22 1.28 21.00 0.04
C TYR A 22 1.26 21.54 1.47
N ASN A 23 1.17 22.86 1.61
CA ASN A 23 0.97 23.50 2.92
C ASN A 23 -0.49 23.40 3.39
N GLU A 24 -1.44 23.22 2.46
CA GLU A 24 -2.88 23.19 2.71
C GLU A 24 -3.52 22.04 1.91
N ALA A 25 -4.67 21.55 2.37
CA ALA A 25 -5.45 20.53 1.68
C ALA A 25 -6.24 21.16 0.50
N ASN A 26 -5.52 21.60 -0.53
CA ASN A 26 -6.09 22.32 -1.67
C ASN A 26 -5.26 22.08 -2.94
N ASP A 27 -5.86 21.46 -3.96
CA ASP A 27 -5.20 21.15 -5.24
C ASP A 27 -4.89 22.39 -6.09
N GLN A 28 -5.48 23.53 -5.78
CA GLN A 28 -5.16 24.80 -6.43
C GLN A 28 -3.92 25.47 -5.84
N SER A 29 -3.45 25.01 -4.66
CA SER A 29 -2.24 25.54 -4.06
C SER A 29 -1.00 25.01 -4.76
N ALA A 30 0.04 25.83 -4.89
CA ALA A 30 1.29 25.39 -5.48
C ALA A 30 1.98 24.36 -4.56
N PRO A 31 2.48 23.23 -5.09
CA PRO A 31 3.23 22.29 -4.28
C PRO A 31 4.54 22.91 -3.80
N VAL A 32 4.91 22.59 -2.56
CA VAL A 32 6.15 23.08 -1.91
C VAL A 32 7.29 22.07 -1.98
N GLY A 33 7.03 20.88 -2.53
CA GLY A 33 8.00 19.83 -2.71
C GLY A 33 7.35 18.55 -3.22
N ALA A 34 8.16 17.50 -3.32
CA ALA A 34 7.70 16.16 -3.64
C ALA A 34 8.54 15.12 -2.89
N ILE A 35 7.94 13.95 -2.66
CA ILE A 35 8.60 12.78 -2.12
C ILE A 35 8.51 11.61 -3.09
N SER A 36 9.56 10.78 -3.12
CA SER A 36 9.54 9.51 -3.83
C SER A 36 8.67 8.46 -3.09
N PRO A 37 8.25 7.37 -3.78
CA PRO A 37 7.54 6.25 -3.16
C PRO A 37 8.19 5.79 -1.86
N GLN A 38 7.43 5.77 -0.77
CA GLN A 38 7.87 5.35 0.56
C GLN A 38 6.69 5.21 1.53
N SER A 39 6.91 4.57 2.67
CA SER A 39 5.99 4.62 3.82
C SER A 39 6.19 5.91 4.60
N VAL A 40 5.12 6.62 4.93
CA VAL A 40 5.15 7.87 5.71
C VAL A 40 4.17 7.83 6.88
N LYS A 41 4.51 8.55 7.95
CA LYS A 41 3.68 8.67 9.15
C LYS A 41 2.55 9.67 8.93
N VAL A 42 1.32 9.27 9.24
CA VAL A 42 0.13 10.13 9.20
C VAL A 42 0.03 10.94 10.50
N THR A 43 -0.20 12.25 10.37
CA THR A 43 -0.37 13.20 11.49
C THR A 43 -1.72 13.90 11.49
N GLY A 44 -2.54 13.69 10.46
CA GLY A 44 -3.87 14.26 10.35
C GLY A 44 -4.58 13.78 9.09
N LEU A 45 -5.89 13.99 9.06
CA LEU A 45 -6.75 13.66 7.93
C LEU A 45 -7.68 14.84 7.70
N GLU A 46 -8.12 14.99 6.45
CA GLU A 46 -9.13 15.97 6.10
C GLU A 46 -10.42 15.77 6.91
N GLN A 47 -11.16 16.86 7.14
CA GLN A 47 -12.48 16.76 7.72
C GLN A 47 -13.41 15.95 6.79
N GLY A 48 -14.14 15.00 7.37
CA GLY A 48 -15.06 14.14 6.62
C GLY A 48 -14.37 13.06 5.78
N TRP A 49 -13.07 12.79 6.01
CA TRP A 49 -12.29 11.82 5.24
C TRP A 49 -12.96 10.44 5.08
N LEU A 50 -13.73 9.99 6.09
CA LEU A 50 -14.46 8.73 6.07
C LEU A 50 -15.49 8.62 4.93
N TYR A 51 -15.93 9.76 4.39
CA TYR A 51 -16.95 9.86 3.34
C TYR A 51 -16.37 10.32 2.00
N LYS A 52 -15.03 10.33 1.86
CA LYS A 52 -14.33 10.71 0.63
C LYS A 52 -13.56 9.51 0.08
N ASP A 53 -13.56 9.35 -1.25
CA ASP A 53 -12.83 8.28 -1.92
C ASP A 53 -11.31 8.53 -1.96
N ASP A 54 -10.92 9.80 -1.90
CA ASP A 54 -9.57 10.33 -2.01
C ASP A 54 -9.37 11.52 -1.04
N PRO A 55 -9.45 11.30 0.29
CA PRO A 55 -9.27 12.38 1.24
C PRO A 55 -7.82 12.89 1.24
N TRP A 56 -7.67 14.18 1.56
CA TRP A 56 -6.37 14.72 1.90
C TRP A 56 -5.80 14.09 3.18
N VAL A 57 -4.52 13.76 3.14
CA VAL A 57 -3.81 13.17 4.28
C VAL A 57 -2.67 14.10 4.69
N ARG A 58 -2.55 14.37 5.98
CA ARG A 58 -1.41 15.12 6.52
C ARG A 58 -0.38 14.15 7.04
N ILE A 59 0.87 14.35 6.64
CA ILE A 59 2.00 13.49 6.97
C ILE A 59 3.13 14.29 7.61
N SER A 60 3.98 13.60 8.37
CA SER A 60 5.20 14.19 8.91
C SER A 60 6.31 14.16 7.86
N THR A 61 6.99 15.28 7.64
CA THR A 61 8.12 15.39 6.71
C THR A 61 9.27 16.19 7.33
N TRP A 62 10.44 16.23 6.68
CA TRP A 62 11.59 17.02 7.13
C TRP A 62 11.35 18.54 7.09
N MET A 63 10.33 19.00 6.37
CA MET A 63 9.90 20.41 6.29
C MET A 63 8.68 20.69 7.19
N GLY A 64 8.48 19.85 8.22
CA GLY A 64 7.30 19.84 9.09
C GLY A 64 6.14 19.09 8.45
N ASP A 65 4.96 19.19 9.07
CA ASP A 65 3.78 18.51 8.55
C ASP A 65 3.36 19.10 7.19
N LYS A 66 2.95 18.23 6.27
CA LYS A 66 2.50 18.59 4.92
C LYS A 66 1.28 17.77 4.54
N TRP A 67 0.44 18.35 3.70
CA TRP A 67 -0.69 17.69 3.09
C TRP A 67 -0.28 17.01 1.80
N ILE A 68 -0.83 15.82 1.56
CA ILE A 68 -0.67 15.04 0.35
C ILE A 68 -2.04 14.58 -0.14
N HIS A 69 -2.14 14.39 -1.45
CA HIS A 69 -3.29 13.83 -2.14
C HIS A 69 -2.81 12.78 -3.16
N PRO A 70 -2.37 11.59 -2.69
CA PRO A 70 -1.83 10.57 -3.58
C PRO A 70 -2.93 9.85 -4.34
N SER A 71 -2.69 9.57 -5.63
CA SER A 71 -3.57 8.75 -6.46
C SER A 71 -3.31 7.25 -6.27
N LEU A 72 -2.09 6.90 -5.86
CA LEU A 72 -1.63 5.53 -5.71
C LEU A 72 -0.94 5.30 -4.36
N ALA A 73 -1.77 4.95 -3.36
CA ALA A 73 -1.33 4.71 -2.00
C ALA A 73 -2.19 3.69 -1.27
N TYR A 74 -1.69 3.18 -0.15
CA TYR A 74 -2.40 2.24 0.70
C TYR A 74 -2.20 2.57 2.18
N GLY A 75 -3.28 2.52 2.97
CA GLY A 75 -3.24 2.76 4.41
C GLY A 75 -2.54 1.62 5.14
N GLY A 76 -1.37 1.91 5.72
CA GLY A 76 -0.50 0.94 6.36
C GLY A 76 0.96 1.18 6.02
N GLU A 77 1.82 0.43 6.70
CA GLU A 77 3.26 0.43 6.49
C GLU A 77 3.67 -0.90 5.86
N GLU A 78 4.41 -0.83 4.75
CA GLU A 78 4.99 -2.02 4.12
C GLU A 78 6.14 -2.56 4.98
N THR A 79 6.02 -3.80 5.45
CA THR A 79 7.04 -4.46 6.27
C THR A 79 7.75 -5.53 5.46
N ALA A 80 9.08 -5.60 5.57
CA ALA A 80 9.86 -6.60 4.85
C ALA A 80 9.53 -8.01 5.33
N ALA A 81 9.45 -8.94 4.39
CA ALA A 81 9.30 -10.37 4.63
C ALA A 81 10.38 -11.11 3.84
N THR A 82 10.95 -12.17 4.42
CA THR A 82 12.03 -12.94 3.78
C THR A 82 11.80 -14.45 3.82
N ASN A 83 10.62 -14.88 4.27
CA ASN A 83 10.25 -16.29 4.35
C ASN A 83 9.69 -16.81 3.03
N LYS A 84 9.86 -18.11 2.82
CA LYS A 84 9.10 -18.83 1.80
C LYS A 84 7.68 -19.06 2.32
N ILE A 85 6.72 -18.94 1.43
CA ILE A 85 5.33 -19.23 1.70
C ILE A 85 4.82 -20.25 0.70
N SER A 86 4.03 -21.20 1.17
CA SER A 86 3.33 -22.17 0.34
C SER A 86 1.91 -21.66 0.05
N LEU A 87 1.63 -21.38 -1.22
CA LEU A 87 0.30 -21.04 -1.70
C LEU A 87 -0.49 -22.33 -1.90
N THR A 88 -1.63 -22.47 -1.22
CA THR A 88 -2.46 -23.70 -1.29
C THR A 88 -3.52 -23.67 -2.39
N GLY A 89 -3.80 -22.49 -2.94
CA GLY A 89 -4.75 -22.26 -4.02
C GLY A 89 -4.17 -21.39 -5.13
N GLU A 90 -4.93 -21.24 -6.21
CA GLU A 90 -4.60 -20.30 -7.27
C GLU A 90 -4.93 -18.87 -6.81
N GLU A 91 -3.97 -17.95 -6.95
CA GLU A 91 -4.09 -16.56 -6.50
C GLU A 91 -3.95 -15.58 -7.66
N GLU A 92 -4.67 -14.47 -7.60
CA GLU A 92 -4.60 -13.41 -8.60
C GLU A 92 -3.41 -12.48 -8.34
N LEU A 93 -2.70 -12.06 -9.39
CA LEU A 93 -1.56 -11.18 -9.30
C LEU A 93 -1.94 -9.73 -9.59
N TYR A 94 -1.48 -8.81 -8.75
CA TYR A 94 -1.76 -7.37 -8.84
C TYR A 94 -0.48 -6.55 -8.97
N ASN A 95 -0.54 -5.43 -9.69
CA ASN A 95 0.58 -4.48 -9.82
C ASN A 95 0.76 -3.65 -8.55
N TYR A 96 -0.33 -3.34 -7.86
CA TYR A 96 -0.37 -2.59 -6.60
C TYR A 96 -1.28 -3.33 -5.61
N PRO A 97 -1.16 -3.09 -4.29
CA PRO A 97 -2.01 -3.70 -3.27
C PRO A 97 -3.40 -3.05 -3.24
N LEU A 98 -4.04 -3.01 -4.40
CA LEU A 98 -5.30 -2.33 -4.68
C LEU A 98 -6.09 -3.19 -5.68
N SER A 99 -7.34 -3.51 -5.35
CA SER A 99 -8.16 -4.47 -6.10
C SER A 99 -8.47 -4.06 -7.54
N ASN A 100 -8.36 -2.76 -7.87
CA ASN A 100 -8.54 -2.24 -9.22
C ASN A 100 -7.27 -2.27 -10.10
N TYR A 101 -6.19 -2.89 -9.63
CA TYR A 101 -4.93 -3.05 -10.39
C TYR A 101 -4.52 -4.51 -10.66
N PRO A 102 -5.43 -5.38 -11.14
CA PRO A 102 -5.08 -6.75 -11.50
C PRO A 102 -4.14 -6.75 -12.71
N THR A 103 -3.29 -7.76 -12.80
CA THR A 103 -2.43 -7.99 -13.98
C THR A 103 -3.14 -8.78 -15.09
N GLY A 104 -4.28 -9.42 -14.76
CA GLY A 104 -4.93 -10.42 -15.60
C GLY A 104 -4.27 -11.81 -15.54
N ALA A 105 -3.19 -11.98 -14.76
CA ALA A 105 -2.52 -13.25 -14.54
C ALA A 105 -2.80 -13.81 -13.14
N THR A 106 -2.71 -15.13 -13.02
CA THR A 106 -2.81 -15.87 -11.77
C THR A 106 -1.56 -16.69 -11.52
N ILE A 107 -1.34 -17.07 -10.27
CA ILE A 107 -0.28 -17.98 -9.83
C ILE A 107 -0.90 -19.24 -9.21
N LYS A 108 -0.54 -20.39 -9.77
CA LYS A 108 -1.00 -21.71 -9.27
C LYS A 108 -0.32 -22.07 -7.94
N PRO A 109 -0.91 -23.00 -7.15
CA PRO A 109 -0.34 -23.48 -5.90
C PRO A 109 1.13 -23.86 -6.04
N GLN A 110 2.01 -23.20 -5.27
CA GLN A 110 3.44 -23.45 -5.23
C GLN A 110 4.08 -22.73 -4.04
N THR A 111 5.32 -23.09 -3.72
CA THR A 111 6.14 -22.32 -2.79
C THR A 111 6.75 -21.11 -3.49
N VAL A 112 6.58 -19.92 -2.93
CA VAL A 112 7.13 -18.66 -3.45
C VAL A 112 7.90 -17.90 -2.37
N GLN A 113 8.75 -16.97 -2.80
CA GLN A 113 9.45 -16.06 -1.90
C GLN A 113 8.57 -14.84 -1.60
N ALA A 114 8.19 -14.65 -0.34
CA ALA A 114 7.62 -13.39 0.12
C ALA A 114 8.74 -12.33 0.25
N GLN A 115 8.42 -11.09 -0.13
CA GLN A 115 9.33 -9.94 -0.09
C GLN A 115 8.87 -8.89 0.92
N SER A 116 7.56 -8.68 1.05
CA SER A 116 6.97 -7.76 2.02
C SER A 116 5.48 -8.03 2.24
N ILE A 117 4.95 -7.46 3.31
CA ILE A 117 3.53 -7.51 3.68
C ILE A 117 3.03 -6.07 3.85
N LEU A 118 1.81 -5.81 3.40
CA LEU A 118 1.12 -4.54 3.61
C LEU A 118 -0.36 -4.79 3.89
N GLY A 119 -0.74 -4.72 5.17
CA GLY A 119 -2.07 -5.15 5.59
C GLY A 119 -2.34 -6.61 5.20
N PRO A 120 -3.43 -6.93 4.48
CA PRO A 120 -3.74 -8.27 4.01
C PRO A 120 -2.98 -8.66 2.73
N TRP A 121 -2.20 -7.74 2.14
CA TRP A 121 -1.49 -7.98 0.90
C TRP A 121 -0.11 -8.56 1.16
N ILE A 122 0.29 -9.52 0.32
CA ILE A 122 1.64 -10.11 0.34
C ILE A 122 2.29 -9.83 -1.01
N LYS A 123 3.52 -9.28 -0.96
CA LYS A 123 4.35 -9.06 -2.13
C LYS A 123 5.24 -10.26 -2.35
N ILE A 124 5.20 -10.85 -3.55
CA ILE A 124 5.92 -12.08 -3.90
C ILE A 124 6.71 -11.92 -5.19
N GLN A 125 7.79 -12.69 -5.33
CA GLN A 125 8.49 -12.83 -6.60
C GLN A 125 7.71 -13.74 -7.56
N THR A 126 7.50 -13.29 -8.80
CA THR A 126 6.85 -14.07 -9.86
C THR A 126 7.68 -14.02 -11.16
N TRP A 127 7.26 -14.74 -12.20
CA TRP A 127 7.86 -14.66 -13.53
C TRP A 127 7.56 -13.32 -14.24
N LEU A 128 6.57 -12.56 -13.78
CA LEU A 128 6.26 -11.19 -14.25
C LEU A 128 6.99 -10.12 -13.42
N GLY A 129 8.02 -10.51 -12.67
CA GLY A 129 8.62 -9.68 -11.63
C GLY A 129 7.84 -9.72 -10.32
N THR A 130 8.14 -8.81 -9.40
CA THR A 130 7.42 -8.71 -8.14
C THR A 130 5.96 -8.30 -8.36
N LYS A 131 5.04 -8.97 -7.67
CA LYS A 131 3.59 -8.70 -7.70
C LYS A 131 2.98 -8.86 -6.31
N TRP A 132 1.81 -8.26 -6.13
CA TRP A 132 1.01 -8.40 -4.93
C TRP A 132 -0.04 -9.48 -5.10
N ILE A 133 -0.33 -10.21 -4.02
CA ILE A 133 -1.49 -11.09 -3.90
C ILE A 133 -2.34 -10.61 -2.72
N LEU A 134 -3.66 -10.78 -2.85
CA LEU A 134 -4.61 -10.72 -1.74
C LEU A 134 -5.10 -12.15 -1.52
N PRO A 135 -4.46 -12.93 -0.62
CA PRO A 135 -4.72 -14.36 -0.53
C PRO A 135 -6.19 -14.67 -0.29
N LYS A 136 -6.79 -15.50 -1.16
CA LYS A 136 -8.15 -16.04 -0.99
C LYS A 136 -8.13 -17.44 -0.38
N HIS A 137 -6.98 -18.12 -0.42
CA HIS A 137 -6.75 -19.43 0.15
C HIS A 137 -5.71 -19.37 1.28
N PRO A 138 -5.62 -20.41 2.13
CA PRO A 138 -4.60 -20.49 3.17
C PRO A 138 -3.17 -20.34 2.61
N VAL A 139 -2.36 -19.55 3.29
CA VAL A 139 -0.93 -19.39 3.02
C VAL A 139 -0.17 -19.96 4.21
N ILE A 140 0.74 -20.89 3.95
CA ILE A 140 1.54 -21.54 4.99
C ILE A 140 2.93 -20.93 4.98
N SER A 141 3.34 -20.26 6.06
CA SER A 141 4.71 -19.80 6.23
C SER A 141 5.62 -20.99 6.51
N GLU A 142 6.70 -21.12 5.73
CA GLU A 142 7.76 -22.06 6.06
C GLU A 142 8.66 -21.40 7.10
N GLU A 143 8.63 -21.89 8.33
CA GLU A 143 9.63 -21.49 9.33
C GLU A 143 11.03 -21.94 8.86
N PRO A 144 12.08 -21.13 9.10
CA PRO A 144 13.43 -21.59 8.89
C PRO A 144 13.66 -22.82 9.76
N ARG A 145 14.07 -23.95 9.13
CA ARG A 145 14.58 -25.11 9.87
C ARG A 145 15.98 -24.84 10.40
#